data_AF-B7VCS9-F1
#
_entry.id   AF-B7VCS9-F1
#
_cell.length_a   1.000
_cell.length_b   1.000
_cell.length_c   1.000
_cell.angle_alpha   90.00
_cell.angle_beta   90.00
_cell.angle_gamma   90.00
#
_symmetry.space_group_name_H-M   'P 1'
#
loop_
_entity.id
_entity.type
_entity.pdbx_description
1 polymer ?
#
loop_
_entity_poly.entity_id
_entity_poly.type
_entity_poly.pdbx_seq_one_letter_code
_entity_poly.pdbx_strand_id
1 'polypeptide(L)'
;MIFAVATDESTLFVFDSIAEAIAYCEGIDVENGGWIFWDDAGAALKAEVLTPAHHGRFAIGGGTYRLIQAPDKPSLVASIDRIRHIDSNPHFATLSAARDHLKNARKASQSGA
;
A
#
# COMPACT_ATOMS: atom_id res chain seq x y z
N MET A 1 7.05 -5.62 5.52
CA MET A 1 5.99 -4.63 5.80
C MET A 1 5.51 -4.06 4.49
N ILE A 2 4.20 -3.86 4.34
CA ILE A 2 3.57 -3.14 3.23
C ILE A 2 2.70 -2.03 3.82
N PHE A 3 2.79 -0.85 3.23
CA PHE A 3 1.86 0.23 3.51
C PHE A 3 0.82 0.29 2.42
N ALA A 4 -0.46 0.42 2.78
CA ALA A 4 -1.53 0.66 1.83
C ALA A 4 -2.43 1.80 2.31
N VAL A 5 -2.95 2.62 1.39
CA VAL A 5 -3.94 3.65 1.72
C VAL A 5 -5.24 3.32 1.04
N ALA A 6 -6.32 3.24 1.83
CA ALA A 6 -7.69 3.27 1.32
C ALA A 6 -8.00 4.70 0.85
N THR A 7 -8.33 4.87 -0.42
CA THR A 7 -8.41 6.19 -1.06
C THR A 7 -9.68 6.97 -0.73
N ASP A 8 -10.75 6.27 -0.37
CA ASP A 8 -12.04 6.81 0.04
C ASP A 8 -12.00 7.42 1.45
N GLU A 9 -11.39 6.73 2.41
CA GLU A 9 -11.29 7.17 3.80
C GLU A 9 -9.99 7.94 4.10
N SER A 10 -9.01 7.86 3.19
CA SER A 10 -7.66 8.40 3.41
C SER A 10 -6.99 7.79 4.66
N THR A 11 -7.20 6.49 4.87
CA THR A 11 -6.67 5.72 6.01
C THR A 11 -5.47 4.90 5.58
N LEU A 12 -4.37 5.01 6.32
CA LEU A 12 -3.17 4.18 6.15
C LEU A 12 -3.30 2.86 6.92
N PHE A 13 -3.17 1.76 6.20
CA PHE A 13 -3.03 0.41 6.72
C PHE A 13 -1.57 -0.02 6.63
N VAL A 14 -1.15 -0.86 7.60
CA VAL A 14 0.21 -1.36 7.71
C VAL A 14 0.14 -2.87 7.89
N PHE A 15 0.60 -3.59 6.88
CA PHE A 15 0.60 -5.06 6.83
C PHE A 15 2.02 -5.60 7.05
N ASP A 16 2.14 -6.78 7.64
CA ASP A 16 3.45 -7.41 7.88
C ASP A 16 4.09 -7.87 6.56
N SER A 17 3.26 -8.29 5.60
CA SER A 17 3.71 -8.89 4.35
C SER A 17 2.86 -8.50 3.14
N ILE A 18 3.41 -8.75 1.95
CA ILE A 18 2.69 -8.63 0.67
C ILE A 18 1.48 -9.57 0.64
N ALA A 19 1.63 -10.79 1.18
CA ALA A 19 0.55 -11.78 1.17
C ALA A 19 -0.66 -11.31 2.00
N GLU A 20 -0.41 -10.69 3.15
CA GLU A 20 -1.46 -10.13 3.99
C GLU A 20 -2.15 -8.92 3.33
N ALA A 21 -1.37 -8.01 2.73
CA ALA A 21 -1.92 -6.88 2.00
C ALA A 21 -2.81 -7.32 0.82
N ILE A 22 -2.39 -8.35 0.07
CA ILE A 22 -3.17 -8.93 -1.04
C ILE A 22 -4.42 -9.65 -0.54
N ALA A 23 -4.34 -10.32 0.61
CA ALA A 23 -5.50 -11.01 1.19
C ALA A 23 -6.56 -10.03 1.70
N TYR A 24 -6.14 -8.86 2.18
CA TYR A 24 -7.04 -7.83 2.70
C TYR A 24 -7.63 -6.94 1.59
N CYS A 25 -6.80 -6.50 0.64
CA CYS A 25 -7.23 -5.56 -0.40
C CYS A 25 -7.82 -6.34 -1.59
N GLU A 26 -9.15 -6.37 -1.71
CA GLU A 26 -9.82 -7.11 -2.77
C GLU A 26 -9.38 -6.60 -4.16
N GLY A 27 -9.08 -7.53 -5.08
CA GLY A 27 -8.54 -7.17 -6.40
C GLY A 27 -9.47 -6.26 -7.20
N ILE A 28 -10.78 -6.35 -6.99
CA ILE A 28 -11.77 -5.43 -7.59
C ILE A 28 -11.59 -3.98 -7.11
N ASP A 29 -11.38 -3.77 -5.81
CA ASP A 29 -11.15 -2.43 -5.25
C ASP A 29 -9.81 -1.90 -5.74
N VAL A 30 -8.80 -2.77 -5.82
CA VAL A 30 -7.47 -2.43 -6.34
C VAL A 30 -7.54 -2.01 -7.81
N GLU A 31 -8.26 -2.75 -8.65
CA GLU A 31 -8.48 -2.42 -10.07
C GLU A 31 -9.22 -1.08 -10.22
N ASN A 32 -10.15 -0.78 -9.31
CA ASN A 32 -10.91 0.48 -9.29
C ASN A 32 -10.15 1.65 -8.65
N GLY A 33 -8.90 1.45 -8.20
CA GLY A 33 -8.09 2.51 -7.59
C GLY A 33 -8.47 2.84 -6.14
N GLY A 34 -9.16 1.93 -5.44
CA GLY A 34 -9.47 2.00 -4.01
C GLY A 34 -8.23 1.94 -3.11
N TRP A 35 -7.10 1.46 -3.65
CA TRP A 35 -5.87 1.23 -2.91
C TRP A 35 -4.62 1.80 -3.59
N ILE A 36 -3.73 2.37 -2.79
CA ILE A 36 -2.37 2.77 -3.19
C ILE A 36 -1.38 2.07 -2.27
N PHE A 37 -0.27 1.54 -2.81
CA PHE A 37 0.65 0.67 -2.08
C PHE A 37 2.09 1.21 -2.07
N TRP A 38 2.82 0.90 -0.98
CA TRP A 38 4.25 1.13 -0.84
C TRP A 38 4.93 -0.03 -0.10
N ASP A 39 6.21 -0.23 -0.37
CA ASP A 39 7.05 -1.18 0.36
C ASP A 39 7.52 -0.63 1.72
N ASP A 40 8.30 -1.43 2.45
CA ASP A 40 8.82 -1.10 3.78
C ASP A 40 9.72 0.14 3.82
N ALA A 41 10.39 0.47 2.70
CA ALA A 41 11.16 1.70 2.54
C ALA A 41 10.29 2.91 2.13
N GLY A 42 9.00 2.69 1.89
CA GLY A 42 8.07 3.69 1.37
C GLY A 42 8.23 3.97 -0.13
N ALA A 43 8.90 3.09 -0.87
CA ALA A 43 8.93 3.17 -2.33
C ALA A 43 7.59 2.69 -2.88
N ALA A 44 7.13 3.35 -3.95
CA ALA A 44 5.80 3.13 -4.48
C ALA A 44 5.70 1.78 -5.21
N LEU A 45 4.57 1.12 -5.00
CA LEU A 45 4.22 -0.13 -5.65
C LEU A 45 2.97 0.09 -6.51
N LYS A 46 2.86 -0.68 -7.59
CA LYS A 46 1.64 -0.80 -8.38
C LYS A 46 1.14 -2.24 -8.35
N ALA A 47 -0.18 -2.39 -8.36
CA ALA A 47 -0.80 -3.68 -8.61
C ALA A 47 -0.72 -4.00 -10.11
N GLU A 48 -0.07 -5.11 -10.44
CA GLU A 48 -0.13 -5.69 -11.77
C GLU A 48 -1.18 -6.79 -11.77
N VAL A 49 -2.26 -6.57 -12.51
CA VAL A 49 -3.36 -7.52 -12.65
C VAL A 49 -2.87 -8.77 -13.38
N LEU A 50 -3.02 -9.92 -12.74
CA LEU A 50 -2.71 -11.24 -13.30
C LEU A 50 -3.96 -11.89 -13.89
N THR A 51 -5.09 -11.78 -13.18
CA THR A 51 -6.41 -12.20 -13.66
C THR A 51 -7.40 -11.09 -13.34
N PRO A 52 -8.09 -10.51 -14.34
CA PRO A 52 -9.05 -9.45 -14.09
C PRO A 52 -10.19 -9.89 -13.19
N ALA A 53 -10.67 -8.98 -12.34
CA ALA A 53 -11.95 -9.15 -11.68
C ALA A 53 -13.06 -9.27 -12.73
N HIS A 54 -14.01 -10.17 -12.52
CA HIS A 54 -15.13 -10.34 -13.45
C HIS A 54 -16.46 -10.34 -12.71
N HIS A 55 -17.41 -9.61 -13.31
CA HIS A 55 -18.81 -9.57 -12.90
C HIS A 55 -19.61 -10.50 -13.82
N GLY A 56 -19.69 -11.77 -13.44
CA GLY A 56 -20.55 -12.75 -14.11
C GLY A 56 -21.96 -12.74 -13.51
N ARG A 57 -22.93 -13.21 -14.29
CA ARG A 57 -24.34 -13.35 -13.85
C ARG A 57 -24.55 -14.34 -12.69
N PHE A 58 -23.52 -15.15 -12.39
CA PHE A 58 -23.56 -16.24 -11.40
C PHE A 58 -22.36 -16.28 -10.43
N ALA A 59 -21.32 -15.46 -10.64
CA ALA A 59 -20.15 -15.39 -9.76
C ALA A 59 -19.43 -14.04 -9.90
N ILE A 60 -18.95 -13.53 -8.77
CA ILE A 60 -18.00 -12.42 -8.70
C ILE A 60 -16.63 -13.05 -8.46
N GLY A 61 -15.72 -12.93 -9.42
CA GLY A 61 -14.31 -13.26 -9.20
C GLY A 61 -13.57 -11.97 -8.86
N GLY A 62 -12.99 -11.88 -7.66
CA GLY A 62 -12.32 -10.68 -7.17
C GLY A 62 -11.01 -10.30 -7.88
N GLY A 63 -10.63 -11.02 -8.95
CA GLY A 63 -9.36 -10.83 -9.64
C GLY A 63 -8.15 -11.30 -8.82
N THR A 64 -6.99 -11.40 -9.45
CA THR A 64 -5.71 -11.61 -8.77
C THR A 64 -4.67 -10.65 -9.30
N TYR A 65 -3.78 -10.19 -8.44
CA TYR A 65 -2.72 -9.25 -8.79
C TYR A 65 -1.45 -9.54 -7.99
N ARG A 66 -0.35 -8.93 -8.40
CA ARG A 66 0.89 -8.86 -7.62
C ARG A 66 1.35 -7.42 -7.48
N LEU A 67 2.06 -7.12 -6.41
CA LEU A 67 2.67 -5.80 -6.21
C LEU A 67 4.06 -5.77 -6.83
N ILE A 68 4.31 -4.79 -7.70
CA ILE A 68 5.61 -4.55 -8.33
C ILE A 68 6.05 -3.10 -8.15
N GLN A 69 7.35 -2.86 -8.22
CA GLN A 69 7.94 -1.53 -8.06
C GLN A 69 7.39 -0.55 -9.13
N ALA A 70 7.10 0.67 -8.68
CA ALA A 70 6.58 1.76 -9.50
C ALA A 70 7.38 3.06 -9.22
N PRO A 71 8.66 3.14 -9.65
CA PRO A 71 9.54 4.25 -9.31
C PRO A 71 9.08 5.61 -9.90
N ASP A 72 8.15 5.59 -10.85
CA ASP A 72 7.50 6.76 -11.43
C ASP A 72 6.41 7.36 -10.54
N LYS A 73 6.00 6.65 -9.48
CA LYS A 73 4.94 7.07 -8.56
C LYS A 73 5.49 7.72 -7.29
N PRO A 74 4.73 8.62 -6.63
CA PRO A 74 5.18 9.28 -5.42
C PRO A 74 5.45 8.29 -4.28
N SER A 75 6.59 8.44 -3.60
CA SER A 75 6.90 7.71 -2.36
C SER A 75 5.89 8.01 -1.24
N LEU A 76 5.80 7.13 -0.25
CA LEU A 76 4.89 7.32 0.88
C LEU A 76 5.21 8.60 1.67
N VAL A 77 6.49 8.89 1.88
CA VAL A 77 6.91 10.12 2.58
C VAL A 77 6.45 11.40 1.87
N ALA A 78 6.29 11.37 0.55
CA ALA A 78 5.77 12.50 -0.23
C ALA A 78 4.22 12.58 -0.19
N SER A 79 3.56 11.49 0.17
CA SER A 79 2.10 11.35 0.16
C SER A 79 1.48 11.41 1.56
N ILE A 80 2.27 11.16 2.61
CA ILE A 80 1.80 10.95 3.99
C ILE A 80 1.09 12.16 4.61
N ASP A 81 1.36 13.37 4.11
CA ASP A 81 0.66 14.60 4.53
C ASP A 81 -0.80 14.66 4.05
N ARG A 82 -1.18 13.83 3.07
CA ARG A 82 -2.56 13.76 2.54
C ARG A 82 -3.40 12.68 3.23
N ILE A 83 -2.77 11.84 4.04
CA ILE A 83 -3.40 10.76 4.77
C ILE A 83 -3.98 11.34 6.07
N ARG A 84 -5.23 10.98 6.39
CA ARG A 84 -5.96 11.54 7.54
C ARG A 84 -5.87 10.67 8.77
N HIS A 85 -5.88 9.35 8.57
CA HIS A 85 -5.94 8.38 9.65
C HIS A 85 -4.91 7.28 9.43
N ILE A 86 -4.52 6.64 10.52
CA ILE A 86 -3.81 5.37 10.49
C ILE A 86 -4.70 4.35 11.19
N ASP A 87 -4.88 3.20 10.57
CA ASP A 87 -5.60 2.09 11.19
C ASP A 87 -4.80 1.54 12.37
N SER A 88 -5.48 0.93 13.34
CA SER A 88 -4.81 0.32 14.50
C SER A 88 -3.92 -0.85 14.05
N ASN A 89 -2.63 -0.74 14.32
CA ASN A 89 -1.63 -1.72 13.91
C ASN A 89 -0.52 -1.85 14.99
N PRO A 90 0.27 -2.94 14.99
CA PRO A 90 1.31 -3.16 16.00
C PRO A 90 2.59 -2.33 15.79
N HIS A 91 2.74 -1.64 14.65
CA HIS A 91 3.98 -0.96 14.26
C HIS A 91 4.02 0.51 14.62
N PHE A 92 2.92 1.23 14.36
CA PHE A 92 2.85 2.68 14.50
C PHE A 92 1.53 3.10 15.14
N ALA A 93 1.64 3.77 16.29
CA ALA A 93 0.48 4.36 16.96
C ALA A 93 -0.05 5.62 16.25
N THR A 94 0.77 6.27 15.41
CA THR A 94 0.40 7.54 14.75
C THR A 94 1.05 7.68 13.36
N LEU A 95 0.46 8.53 12.51
CA LEU A 95 1.06 8.91 11.23
C LEU A 95 2.42 9.60 11.37
N SER A 96 2.65 10.33 12.47
CA SER A 96 3.97 10.95 12.74
C SER A 96 5.04 9.88 12.97
N ALA A 97 4.73 8.84 13.74
CA ALA A 97 5.67 7.73 13.97
C ALA A 97 6.01 6.99 12.67
N ALA A 98 5.02 6.71 11.83
CA ALA A 98 5.23 6.12 10.51
C ALA A 98 6.12 7.02 9.62
N ARG A 99 5.88 8.34 9.62
CA ARG A 99 6.69 9.31 8.87
C ARG A 99 8.16 9.30 9.31
N ASP A 100 8.40 9.30 10.61
CA ASP A 100 9.77 9.33 11.15
C ASP A 100 10.52 8.03 10.83
N HIS A 101 9.83 6.89 10.89
CA HIS A 101 10.36 5.61 10.43
C HIS A 101 10.79 5.67 8.96
N LEU A 102 9.94 6.16 8.06
CA LEU A 102 10.24 6.25 6.62
C LEU A 102 11.43 7.17 6.32
N LYS A 103 11.55 8.30 7.05
CA LYS A 103 12.70 9.20 6.91
C LYS A 103 14.01 8.53 7.32
N ASN A 104 13.98 7.69 8.35
CA ASN A 104 15.15 6.95 8.82
C ASN A 104 15.51 5.79 7.88
N ALA A 105 14.51 5.06 7.38
CA ALA A 105 14.69 4.01 6.38
C ALA A 105 15.40 4.55 5.13
N ARG A 106 14.95 5.68 4.57
CA ARG A 106 15.61 6.32 3.40
C ARG A 106 17.05 6.73 3.66
N LYS A 107 17.37 7.24 4.86
CA LYS A 107 18.76 7.58 5.23
C LYS A 107 19.64 6.35 5.25
N ALA A 108 19.16 5.24 5.82
CA ALA A 108 19.90 3.98 5.85
C ALA A 108 20.14 3.44 4.42
N SER A 109 19.17 3.55 3.52
CA SER A 109 19.33 3.16 2.11
C SER A 109 20.33 4.03 1.33
N GLN A 110 20.55 5.28 1.74
CA GLN A 110 21.45 6.23 1.07
C GLN A 110 22.89 6.21 1.60
N SER A 111 23.12 5.73 2.83
CA SER A 111 24.45 5.65 3.43
C SER A 111 25.22 4.37 3.09
N GLY A 112 24.66 3.48 2.28
CA GLY A 112 25.26 2.21 1.85
C GLY A 112 25.74 2.18 0.40
N ALA A 113 25.89 3.33 -0.27
CA ALA A 113 26.34 3.47 -1.66
C ALA A 113 27.74 4.11 -1.74
#